data_AF-A0A372RKG7-F1
#
_entry.id   AF-A0A372RKG7-F1
#
_cell.length_a   1.000
_cell.length_b   1.000
_cell.length_c   1.000
_cell.angle_alpha   90.00
_cell.angle_beta   90.00
_cell.angle_gamma   90.00
#
_symmetry.space_group_name_H-M   'P 1'
#
loop_
_entity.id
_entity.type
_entity.pdbx_description
1 polymer ?
#
loop_
_entity_poly.entity_id
_entity_poly.type
_entity_poly.pdbx_seq_one_letter_code
_entity_poly.pdbx_strand_id
1 'polypeptide(L)'
;MEDNGLGRAYEVVSTAEEKPNKYIRTVAMMLFPNEDSYKKRINRYREWYKNKKELLESVENLYKLYFELSKEERIITEEEISNTRDDLLRDDDD
;
A
#
# COMPACT_ATOMS: atom_id res chain seq x y z
N MET A 1 25.56 32.55 -8.66
CA MET A 1 24.45 31.89 -7.93
C MET A 1 24.94 30.50 -7.61
N GLU A 2 25.22 30.24 -6.34
CA GLU A 2 25.65 28.92 -5.88
C GLU A 2 24.42 28.00 -5.91
N ASP A 3 24.51 26.88 -6.65
CA ASP A 3 23.56 25.77 -6.58
C ASP A 3 23.70 25.14 -5.20
N ASN A 4 22.89 25.62 -4.26
CA ASN A 4 22.82 25.14 -2.90
C ASN A 4 22.19 23.75 -2.91
N GLY A 5 23.04 22.73 -3.04
CA GLY A 5 22.74 21.29 -3.18
C GLY A 5 21.78 20.66 -2.14
N LEU A 6 21.28 21.44 -1.19
CA LEU A 6 20.11 21.12 -0.38
C LEU A 6 18.85 20.94 -1.25
N GLY A 7 18.64 21.79 -2.28
CA GLY A 7 17.44 21.72 -3.13
C GLY A 7 17.30 20.38 -3.88
N ARG A 8 18.41 19.87 -4.42
CA ARG A 8 18.45 18.54 -5.06
C ARG A 8 18.26 17.40 -4.06
N ALA A 9 18.77 17.53 -2.84
CA ALA A 9 18.60 16.51 -1.81
C ALA A 9 17.12 16.37 -1.38
N TYR A 10 16.39 17.49 -1.23
CA TYR A 10 14.96 17.45 -0.93
C TYR A 10 14.13 16.83 -2.06
N GLU A 11 14.45 17.15 -3.32
CA GLU A 11 13.74 16.62 -4.48
C GLU A 11 14.00 15.11 -4.68
N VAL A 12 15.24 14.66 -4.45
CA VAL A 12 15.62 13.23 -4.51
C VAL A 12 15.01 12.44 -3.34
N VAL A 13 14.96 13.01 -2.13
CA VAL A 13 14.31 12.36 -0.97
C VAL A 13 12.79 12.29 -1.16
N SER A 14 12.14 13.36 -1.64
CA SER A 14 10.70 13.38 -1.95
C SER A 14 10.34 12.29 -2.97
N THR A 15 11.11 12.18 -4.06
CA THR A 15 10.86 11.17 -5.10
C THR A 15 11.22 9.73 -4.67
N ALA A 16 12.17 9.56 -3.76
CA ALA A 16 12.53 8.26 -3.19
C ALA A 16 11.53 7.74 -2.15
N GLU A 17 10.89 8.63 -1.36
CA GLU A 17 9.85 8.27 -0.39
C GLU A 17 8.45 8.16 -1.04
N GLU A 18 8.18 8.93 -2.10
CA GLU A 18 6.89 8.90 -2.80
C GLU A 18 6.62 7.56 -3.50
N LYS A 19 7.63 6.95 -4.13
CA LYS A 19 7.44 5.70 -4.90
C LYS A 19 7.02 4.51 -4.01
N PRO A 20 7.72 4.20 -2.89
CA PRO A 20 7.28 3.16 -1.96
C PRO A 20 5.92 3.44 -1.34
N ASN A 21 5.65 4.69 -0.93
CA ASN A 21 4.37 5.07 -0.32
C ASN A 21 3.20 4.94 -1.30
N LYS A 22 3.42 5.31 -2.57
CA LYS A 22 2.44 5.15 -3.65
C LYS A 22 2.18 3.69 -3.98
N TYR A 23 3.20 2.84 -4.03
CA TYR A 23 3.03 1.41 -4.21
C TYR A 23 2.21 0.80 -3.07
N ILE A 24 2.56 1.11 -1.81
CA ILE A 24 1.86 0.62 -0.61
C ILE A 24 0.38 1.02 -0.64
N ARG A 25 0.07 2.28 -0.96
CA ARG A 25 -1.33 2.76 -1.11
C ARG A 25 -2.07 2.03 -2.24
N THR A 26 -1.41 1.78 -3.36
CA THR A 26 -2.00 1.01 -4.48
C THR A 26 -2.41 -0.38 -4.02
N VAL A 27 -1.49 -1.09 -3.38
CA VAL A 27 -1.74 -2.41 -2.81
C VAL A 27 -2.86 -2.36 -1.78
N ALA A 28 -2.89 -1.34 -0.92
CA ALA A 28 -3.94 -1.15 0.09
C ALA A 28 -5.35 -1.06 -0.54
N MET A 29 -5.52 -0.24 -1.58
CA MET A 29 -6.81 -0.10 -2.28
C MET A 29 -7.22 -1.39 -3.01
N MET A 30 -6.27 -2.10 -3.61
CA MET A 30 -6.55 -3.39 -4.27
C MET A 30 -6.96 -4.47 -3.26
N LEU A 31 -6.32 -4.50 -2.09
CA LEU A 31 -6.66 -5.42 -1.01
C LEU A 31 -8.02 -5.10 -0.39
N PHE A 32 -8.37 -3.81 -0.29
CA PHE A 32 -9.56 -3.32 0.42
C PHE A 32 -10.34 -2.30 -0.42
N PRO A 33 -11.00 -2.75 -1.51
CA PRO A 33 -11.77 -1.84 -2.37
C PRO A 33 -12.99 -1.25 -1.67
N ASN A 34 -13.43 -1.86 -0.56
CA ASN A 34 -14.49 -1.37 0.31
C ASN A 34 -14.37 -1.96 1.72
N GLU A 35 -15.12 -1.38 2.65
CA GLU A 35 -15.14 -1.78 4.06
C GLU A 35 -15.58 -3.25 4.26
N ASP A 36 -16.49 -3.75 3.41
CA ASP A 36 -16.96 -5.13 3.50
C ASP A 36 -15.85 -6.14 3.14
N SER A 37 -14.99 -5.80 2.18
CA SER A 37 -13.83 -6.60 1.80
C SER A 37 -12.83 -6.70 2.94
N TYR A 38 -12.60 -5.58 3.65
CA TYR A 38 -11.79 -5.54 4.86
C TYR A 38 -12.38 -6.41 5.97
N LYS A 39 -13.67 -6.23 6.30
CA LYS A 39 -14.37 -7.02 7.33
C LYS A 39 -14.31 -8.52 7.05
N LYS A 40 -14.57 -8.94 5.82
CA LYS A 40 -14.48 -10.35 5.39
C LYS A 40 -13.08 -10.92 5.62
N ARG A 41 -12.03 -10.16 5.33
CA ARG A 41 -10.64 -10.61 5.46
C ARG A 41 -10.22 -10.74 6.92
N ILE A 42 -10.53 -9.75 7.76
CA ILE A 42 -10.25 -9.78 9.20
C ILE A 42 -10.97 -10.94 9.88
N ASN A 43 -12.23 -11.19 9.53
CA ASN A 43 -12.97 -12.31 10.12
C ASN A 43 -12.31 -13.67 9.83
N ARG A 44 -11.79 -13.90 8.61
CA ARG A 44 -11.03 -15.13 8.31
C ARG A 44 -9.77 -15.25 9.16
N TYR A 45 -9.02 -14.16 9.33
CA TYR A 45 -7.81 -14.19 10.16
C TYR A 45 -8.11 -14.44 11.63
N ARG A 46 -9.23 -13.91 12.15
CA ARG A 46 -9.72 -14.23 13.50
C ARG A 46 -9.98 -15.72 13.66
N GLU A 47 -10.59 -16.36 12.67
CA GLU A 47 -10.85 -17.81 12.71
C GLU A 47 -9.56 -18.63 12.62
N TRP A 48 -8.65 -18.27 11.71
CA TRP A 48 -7.38 -18.99 11.48
C TRP A 48 -6.40 -18.85 12.65
N TYR A 49 -6.35 -17.68 13.28
CA TYR A 49 -5.39 -17.36 14.34
C TYR A 49 -6.02 -17.23 15.72
N LYS A 50 -7.25 -17.74 15.92
CA LYS A 50 -7.97 -17.68 17.21
C LYS A 50 -7.16 -18.16 18.43
N ASN A 51 -6.25 -19.12 18.23
CA ASN A 51 -5.42 -19.71 19.29
C ASN A 51 -4.01 -19.08 19.37
N LYS A 52 -3.71 -18.06 18.56
CA LYS A 52 -2.40 -17.41 18.45
C LYS A 52 -2.56 -15.91 18.68
N LYS A 53 -2.82 -15.52 19.93
CA LYS A 53 -3.24 -14.15 20.30
C LYS A 53 -2.29 -13.05 19.77
N GLU A 54 -0.99 -13.16 20.02
CA GLU A 54 0.00 -12.15 19.61
C GLU A 54 0.11 -12.04 18.08
N LEU A 55 0.03 -13.18 17.38
CA LEU A 55 0.03 -13.21 15.91
C LEU A 55 -1.24 -12.59 15.36
N LEU A 56 -2.40 -12.92 15.92
CA LEU A 56 -3.68 -12.36 15.50
C LEU A 56 -3.68 -10.84 15.68
N GLU A 57 -3.21 -10.34 16.82
CA GLU A 57 -3.07 -8.91 17.10
C GLU A 57 -2.16 -8.22 16.07
N SER A 58 -1.01 -8.81 15.76
CA SER A 58 -0.08 -8.28 14.74
C SER A 58 -0.72 -8.22 13.35
N VAL A 59 -1.48 -9.25 12.97
CA VAL A 59 -2.19 -9.33 11.68
C VAL A 59 -3.32 -8.30 11.62
N GLU A 60 -4.10 -8.14 12.67
CA GLU A 60 -5.17 -7.14 12.75
C GLU A 60 -4.61 -5.71 12.64
N ASN A 61 -3.52 -5.42 13.35
CA ASN A 61 -2.86 -4.11 13.29
C ASN A 61 -2.32 -3.80 11.88
N LEU A 62 -1.66 -4.77 11.24
CA LEU A 62 -1.14 -4.61 9.88
C LEU A 62 -2.25 -4.32 8.88
N TYR A 63 -3.33 -5.10 8.90
CA TYR A 63 -4.41 -4.92 7.93
C TYR A 63 -5.28 -3.70 8.23
N LYS A 64 -5.38 -3.26 9.48
CA LYS A 64 -5.96 -1.97 9.83
C LYS A 64 -5.16 -0.82 9.20
N LEU A 65 -3.83 -0.86 9.27
CA LEU A 65 -2.97 0.14 8.64
C LEU A 65 -3.20 0.21 7.11
N TYR A 66 -3.24 -0.94 6.43
CA TYR A 66 -3.57 -0.96 5.00
C TYR A 66 -4.97 -0.40 4.70
N PHE A 67 -5.97 -0.66 5.54
CA PHE A 67 -7.32 -0.13 5.34
C PHE A 67 -7.42 1.39 5.58
N GLU A 68 -6.61 1.94 6.48
CA GLU A 68 -6.51 3.38 6.68
C GLU A 68 -5.81 4.03 5.47
N LEU A 69 -4.69 3.46 5.02
CA LEU A 69 -3.97 3.90 3.82
C LEU A 69 -4.82 3.82 2.55
N SER A 70 -5.75 2.88 2.44
CA SER A 70 -6.65 2.77 1.28
C SER A 70 -7.70 3.88 1.24
N LYS A 71 -7.95 4.56 2.37
CA LYS A 71 -8.91 5.68 2.47
C LYS A 71 -8.26 7.04 2.27
N GLU A 72 -6.94 7.12 2.34
CA GLU A 72 -6.23 8.36 2.03
C GLU A 72 -6.47 8.72 0.57
N GLU A 73 -7.01 9.92 0.34
CA GLU A 73 -7.39 10.40 -0.98
C GLU A 73 -6.16 10.43 -1.89
N ARG A 74 -6.20 9.63 -2.96
CA ARG A 74 -5.11 9.51 -3.90
C ARG A 74 -5.48 10.28 -5.16
N ILE A 75 -4.69 11.29 -5.51
CA ILE A 75 -4.65 11.80 -6.88
C ILE A 75 -3.92 10.72 -7.70
N ILE A 76 -4.67 9.76 -8.24
CA ILE A 76 -4.12 8.73 -9.14
C ILE A 76 -4.22 9.26 -10.55
N THR A 77 -3.09 9.41 -11.24
CA THR A 77 -3.10 9.72 -12.68
C THR A 77 -3.26 8.43 -13.49
N GLU A 78 -3.88 8.51 -14.67
CA GLU A 78 -4.13 7.35 -15.56
C GLU A 78 -2.86 6.58 -15.91
N GLU A 79 -1.72 7.28 -15.97
CA GLU A 79 -0.40 6.69 -16.19
C GLU A 79 0.02 5.71 -15.07
N GLU A 80 -0.32 6.03 -13.82
CA GLU A 80 -0.03 5.16 -12.68
C GLU A 80 -0.89 3.90 -12.68
N ILE A 81 -2.13 4.01 -13.16
CA ILE A 81 -3.06 2.88 -13.27
C ILE A 81 -2.56 1.92 -14.34
N SER A 82 -2.14 2.44 -15.51
CA SER A 82 -1.61 1.62 -16.60
C SER A 82 -0.35 0.85 -16.17
N ASN A 83 0.60 1.55 -15.54
CA ASN A 83 1.87 0.93 -15.13
C ASN A 83 1.67 -0.14 -14.05
N THR A 84 0.79 0.10 -13.07
CA THR A 84 0.52 -0.88 -12.00
C THR A 84 -0.19 -2.12 -12.57
N ARG A 85 -1.13 -1.93 -13.51
CA ARG A 85 -1.80 -3.04 -14.20
C ARG A 85 -0.77 -3.88 -14.96
N ASP A 86 0.14 -3.25 -15.68
CA ASP A 86 1.12 -3.96 -16.49
C ASP A 86 2.17 -4.69 -15.62
N ASP A 87 2.53 -4.14 -14.45
CA ASP A 87 3.43 -4.81 -13.49
C ASP A 87 2.75 -5.99 -12.76
N LEU A 88 1.44 -5.92 -12.49
CA LEU A 88 0.67 -7.02 -11.88
C LEU A 88 0.30 -8.13 -12.86
N LEU A 89 0.28 -7.82 -14.16
CA LEU A 89 0.03 -8.80 -15.23
C LEU A 89 1.33 -9.44 -15.75
N ARG A 90 2.49 -9.06 -15.21
CA ARG A 90 3.74 -9.81 -15.34
C ARG A 90 3.76 -10.94 -14.30
N ASP A 91 2.82 -11.87 -14.42
CA ASP A 91 2.96 -13.19 -13.80
C ASP A 91 3.63 -14.11 -14.84
N ASP A 92 4.85 -14.53 -14.53
CA ASP A 92 5.54 -15.77 -14.93
C ASP A 92 5.41 -16.23 -16.40
N ASP A 93 6.21 -15.64 -17.30
CA ASP A 93 6.72 -16.34 -18.49
C ASP A 93 8.27 -16.34 -18.41
N ASP A 94 8.81 -17.43 -17.84
CA ASP A 94 10.21 -17.92 -17.76
C ASP A 94 11.32 -17.09 -17.08
#